data_AF-A0A820I826-F1
#
_entry.id   AF-A0A820I826-F1
#
_cell.length_a   1.000
_cell.length_b   1.000
_cell.length_c   1.000
_cell.angle_alpha   90.00
_cell.angle_beta   90.00
_cell.angle_gamma   90.00
#
_symmetry.space_group_name_H-M   'P 1'
#
loop_
_entity.id
_entity.type
_entity.pdbx_description
1 polymer ?
#
loop_
_entity_poly.entity_id
_entity_poly.type
_entity_poly.pdbx_seq_one_letter_code
_entity_poly.pdbx_strand_id
1 'polypeptide(L)'
;QCTDMGTGGFHQEYFLIGVDNNGIFAYGFSNSFAFKLDIYANNITLNVSTNSVWPSSGFIPHAMDVADTWAVVAGYGYSDDVKKNYAALGCLIDLSMIINASCTNLTSETTYLVPSNVISYNELYELSVGIRGQKVLVGVHRLSTFVVLRNLGSSLNATAKHILSYLDASSFGRVVDWAD
;
A
#
# COMPACT_ATOMS: atom_id res chain seq x y z
N GLN A 1 21.76 11.30 -12.65
CA GLN A 1 20.96 12.53 -12.81
C GLN A 1 19.52 12.14 -12.57
N CYS A 2 18.92 12.58 -11.47
CA CYS A 2 17.48 12.42 -11.26
C CYS A 2 16.79 13.42 -12.19
N THR A 3 16.22 12.93 -13.28
CA THR A 3 15.37 13.74 -14.15
C THR A 3 14.04 13.93 -13.44
N ASP A 4 13.81 15.13 -12.91
CA ASP A 4 12.48 15.56 -12.49
C ASP A 4 11.51 15.33 -13.64
N MET A 5 10.47 14.52 -13.40
CA MET A 5 9.43 14.27 -14.39
C MET A 5 8.69 15.58 -14.67
N GLY A 6 8.68 15.98 -15.95
CA GLY A 6 8.33 17.31 -16.39
C GLY A 6 6.89 17.75 -16.11
N THR A 7 6.80 19.00 -15.63
CA THR A 7 5.77 20.02 -15.86
C THR A 7 4.30 19.61 -15.76
N GLY A 8 3.70 19.88 -14.59
CA GLY A 8 2.25 20.05 -14.46
C GLY A 8 1.71 19.81 -13.05
N GLY A 9 1.96 20.73 -12.10
CA GLY A 9 1.08 20.97 -10.94
C GLY A 9 0.79 19.85 -9.92
N PHE A 10 1.31 18.63 -10.08
CA PHE A 10 1.22 17.57 -9.06
C PHE A 10 2.60 17.35 -8.44
N HIS A 11 2.92 18.20 -7.47
CA HIS A 11 4.27 18.30 -6.90
C HIS A 11 4.62 17.18 -5.90
N GLN A 12 3.72 16.21 -5.67
CA GLN A 12 3.88 15.13 -4.70
C GLN A 12 3.11 13.88 -5.18
N GLU A 13 3.82 12.91 -5.73
CA GLU A 13 3.31 11.56 -6.00
C GLU A 13 3.72 10.64 -4.84
N TYR A 14 2.84 9.72 -4.43
CA TYR A 14 3.24 8.65 -3.52
C TYR A 14 4.18 7.70 -4.23
N PHE A 15 5.40 7.63 -3.71
CA PHE A 15 6.41 6.68 -4.13
C PHE A 15 6.88 5.90 -2.91
N LEU A 16 6.60 4.59 -2.91
CA LEU A 16 6.99 3.68 -1.84
C LEU A 16 8.26 2.95 -2.25
N ILE A 17 9.22 2.88 -1.34
CA ILE A 17 10.41 2.04 -1.50
C ILE A 17 10.64 1.20 -0.24
N GLY A 18 11.00 -0.06 -0.44
CA GLY A 18 11.19 -1.03 0.63
C GLY A 18 12.18 -2.09 0.17
N VAL A 19 12.86 -2.68 1.14
CA VAL A 19 13.99 -3.58 0.90
C VAL A 19 13.62 -4.93 1.49
N ASP A 20 13.97 -6.01 0.81
CA ASP A 20 13.79 -7.34 1.39
C ASP A 20 14.63 -7.53 2.67
N ASN A 21 14.26 -8.52 3.48
CA ASN A 21 14.95 -8.79 4.75
C ASN A 21 16.45 -9.09 4.58
N ASN A 22 16.87 -9.54 3.39
CA ASN A 22 18.25 -9.86 3.09
C ASN A 22 19.06 -8.67 2.54
N GLY A 23 18.42 -7.54 2.24
CA GLY A 23 19.09 -6.37 1.66
C GLY A 23 19.59 -6.59 0.23
N ILE A 24 19.02 -7.55 -0.51
CA ILE A 24 19.44 -7.90 -1.87
C ILE A 24 18.62 -7.10 -2.89
N PHE A 25 17.31 -7.02 -2.68
CA PHE A 25 16.41 -6.36 -3.59
C PHE A 25 15.69 -5.19 -2.94
N ALA A 26 15.57 -4.08 -3.68
CA ALA A 26 14.66 -3.00 -3.36
C ALA A 26 13.45 -3.04 -4.31
N TYR A 27 12.29 -2.78 -3.77
CA TYR A 27 11.01 -2.77 -4.48
C TYR A 27 10.44 -1.36 -4.43
N GLY A 28 10.01 -0.86 -5.58
CA GLY A 28 9.41 0.45 -5.71
C GLY A 28 8.00 0.37 -6.24
N PHE A 29 7.06 1.11 -5.65
CA PHE A 29 5.67 1.20 -6.12
C PHE A 29 5.22 2.66 -6.17
N SER A 30 4.62 3.04 -7.28
CA SER A 30 4.06 4.37 -7.53
C SER A 30 2.64 4.25 -8.10
N ASN A 31 2.05 5.36 -8.56
CA ASN A 31 0.76 5.30 -9.25
C ASN A 31 0.89 4.86 -10.72
N SER A 32 2.10 4.89 -11.29
CA SER A 32 2.34 4.73 -12.73
C SER A 32 3.24 3.53 -13.08
N PHE A 33 4.21 3.21 -12.22
CA PHE A 33 5.11 2.07 -12.38
C PHE A 33 5.38 1.33 -11.06
N ALA A 34 5.85 0.11 -11.18
CA ALA A 34 6.49 -0.64 -10.10
C ALA A 34 7.80 -1.26 -10.60
N PHE A 35 8.79 -1.41 -9.71
CA PHE A 35 10.09 -1.98 -10.08
C PHE A 35 10.67 -2.92 -9.01
N LYS A 36 11.63 -3.74 -9.47
CA LYS A 36 12.56 -4.50 -8.64
C LYS A 36 14.01 -4.14 -9.01
N LEU A 37 14.74 -3.58 -8.06
CA LEU A 37 16.15 -3.23 -8.16
C LEU A 37 17.00 -4.30 -7.47
N ASP A 38 17.96 -4.87 -8.18
CA ASP A 38 19.07 -5.59 -7.57
C ASP A 38 20.07 -4.55 -7.06
N ILE A 39 20.21 -4.45 -5.74
CA ILE A 39 21.01 -3.43 -5.08
C ILE A 39 22.50 -3.61 -5.38
N TYR A 40 22.97 -4.86 -5.41
CA TYR A 40 24.39 -5.18 -5.59
C TYR A 40 24.81 -5.08 -7.05
N ALA A 41 23.94 -5.50 -7.98
CA ALA A 41 24.17 -5.32 -9.41
C ALA A 41 23.86 -3.89 -9.89
N ASN A 42 23.22 -3.07 -9.06
CA ASN A 42 22.75 -1.72 -9.37
C ASN A 42 21.95 -1.68 -10.69
N ASN A 43 21.02 -2.61 -10.85
CA ASN A 43 20.22 -2.76 -12.06
C ASN A 43 18.75 -3.06 -11.75
N ILE A 44 17.84 -2.41 -12.48
CA ILE A 44 16.41 -2.72 -12.44
C ILE A 44 16.18 -4.01 -13.21
N THR A 45 15.86 -5.07 -12.47
CA THR A 45 15.59 -6.41 -13.00
C THR A 45 14.16 -6.61 -13.49
N LEU A 46 13.23 -5.77 -13.02
CA LEU A 46 11.82 -5.78 -13.44
C LEU A 46 11.27 -4.35 -13.37
N ASN A 47 10.55 -3.95 -14.42
CA ASN A 47 9.83 -2.68 -14.48
C ASN A 47 8.49 -2.91 -15.20
N VAL A 48 7.39 -2.63 -14.51
CA VAL A 48 6.03 -2.88 -15.01
C VAL A 48 5.15 -1.67 -14.77
N SER A 49 4.17 -1.47 -15.65
CA SER A 49 3.12 -0.48 -15.42
C SER A 49 2.19 -0.93 -14.30
N THR A 50 1.67 0.01 -13.52
CA THR A 50 0.74 -0.29 -12.41
C THR A 50 -0.55 -0.98 -12.83
N ASN A 51 -0.97 -0.82 -14.08
CA ASN A 51 -2.11 -1.56 -14.66
C ASN A 51 -1.88 -3.09 -14.72
N SER A 52 -0.63 -3.54 -14.67
CA SER A 52 -0.27 -4.96 -14.59
C SER A 52 -0.15 -5.46 -13.15
N VAL A 53 -0.01 -4.53 -12.19
CA VAL A 53 0.19 -4.83 -10.77
C VAL A 53 -1.16 -4.89 -10.07
N TRP A 54 -1.99 -3.86 -10.21
CA TRP A 54 -3.21 -3.69 -9.41
C TRP A 54 -4.45 -4.24 -10.11
N PRO A 55 -5.36 -4.92 -9.37
CA PRO A 55 -6.57 -5.49 -9.96
C PRO A 55 -7.61 -4.43 -10.37
N SER A 56 -7.58 -3.24 -9.77
CA SER A 56 -8.48 -2.13 -10.09
C SER A 56 -7.71 -0.97 -10.69
N SER A 57 -8.30 -0.31 -11.68
CA SER A 57 -7.77 0.97 -12.18
C SER A 57 -7.72 2.01 -11.05
N GLY A 58 -6.71 2.88 -11.05
CA GLY A 58 -6.65 4.00 -10.10
C GLY A 58 -6.26 3.65 -8.66
N PHE A 59 -5.69 2.48 -8.40
CA PHE A 59 -5.08 2.19 -7.10
C PHE A 59 -3.90 3.12 -6.81
N ILE A 60 -3.89 3.73 -5.63
CA ILE A 60 -2.85 4.65 -5.17
C ILE A 60 -2.19 4.04 -3.94
N PRO A 61 -0.90 3.64 -4.03
CA PRO A 61 -0.18 3.05 -2.91
C PRO A 61 0.15 4.11 -1.86
N HIS A 62 -0.04 3.80 -0.57
CA HIS A 62 0.15 4.74 0.55
C HIS A 62 1.17 4.25 1.59
N ALA A 63 1.24 2.94 1.82
CA ALA A 63 2.36 2.35 2.54
C ALA A 63 2.56 0.91 2.12
N MET A 64 3.69 0.35 2.53
CA MET A 64 3.98 -1.05 2.29
C MET A 64 4.94 -1.60 3.32
N ASP A 65 4.98 -2.91 3.37
CA ASP A 65 6.01 -3.66 4.08
C ASP A 65 6.38 -4.92 3.29
N VAL A 66 7.62 -5.36 3.45
CA VAL A 66 8.27 -6.37 2.61
C VAL A 66 8.70 -7.55 3.50
N ALA A 67 8.26 -8.75 3.14
CA ALA A 67 8.81 -10.00 3.66
C ALA A 67 9.80 -10.61 2.65
N ASP A 68 10.16 -11.89 2.80
CA ASP A 68 11.20 -12.48 1.95
C ASP A 68 10.79 -12.61 0.48
N THR A 69 9.60 -13.17 0.22
CA THR A 69 9.14 -13.49 -1.15
C THR A 69 7.85 -12.78 -1.54
N TRP A 70 7.28 -12.01 -0.61
CA TRP A 70 6.01 -11.34 -0.78
C TRP A 70 6.01 -10.02 -0.04
N ALA A 71 5.14 -9.11 -0.43
CA ALA A 71 4.93 -7.84 0.24
C ALA A 71 3.44 -7.56 0.40
N VAL A 72 3.12 -6.60 1.26
CA VAL A 72 1.81 -5.98 1.29
C VAL A 72 1.94 -4.51 0.98
N VAL A 73 1.15 -4.05 0.01
CA VAL A 73 0.98 -2.63 -0.26
C VAL A 73 -0.44 -2.26 0.15
N ALA A 74 -0.55 -1.33 1.11
CA ALA A 74 -1.81 -0.72 1.47
C ALA A 74 -1.99 0.59 0.70
N GLY A 75 -3.21 0.82 0.24
CA GLY A 75 -3.53 1.97 -0.59
C GLY A 75 -5.04 2.15 -0.73
N TYR A 76 -5.42 3.05 -1.62
CA TYR A 76 -6.81 3.26 -1.96
C TYR A 76 -7.05 2.90 -3.41
N GLY A 77 -7.99 2.00 -3.66
CA GLY A 77 -8.44 1.63 -5.01
C GLY A 77 -9.95 1.87 -5.13
N TYR A 78 -10.46 1.88 -6.37
CA TYR A 78 -11.90 2.01 -6.58
C TYR A 78 -12.61 0.74 -6.11
N SER A 79 -13.55 0.90 -5.17
CA SER A 79 -14.53 -0.14 -4.82
C SER A 79 -15.60 -0.31 -5.89
N ASP A 80 -15.79 0.73 -6.71
CA ASP A 80 -16.72 0.80 -7.83
C ASP A 80 -16.07 1.68 -8.92
N ASP A 81 -15.56 1.06 -9.98
CA ASP A 81 -14.85 1.74 -11.09
C ASP A 81 -15.74 2.75 -11.84
N VAL A 82 -17.07 2.57 -11.82
CA VAL A 82 -18.00 3.47 -12.51
C VAL A 82 -18.21 4.73 -11.69
N LYS A 83 -18.42 4.58 -10.38
CA LYS A 83 -18.62 5.72 -9.46
C LYS A 83 -17.32 6.37 -9.02
N LYS A 84 -16.17 5.71 -9.24
CA LYS A 84 -14.85 6.13 -8.76
C LYS A 84 -14.82 6.35 -7.24
N ASN A 85 -15.54 5.51 -6.51
CA ASN A 85 -15.54 5.54 -5.06
C ASN A 85 -14.32 4.77 -4.55
N TYR A 86 -13.45 5.43 -3.80
CA TYR A 86 -12.29 4.77 -3.20
C TYR A 86 -12.68 3.95 -1.96
N ALA A 87 -11.92 2.88 -1.72
CA ALA A 87 -11.89 2.13 -0.46
C ALA A 87 -10.44 1.83 -0.08
N ALA A 88 -10.17 1.67 1.22
CA ALA A 88 -8.86 1.24 1.71
C ALA A 88 -8.68 -0.25 1.43
N LEU A 89 -7.60 -0.59 0.72
CA LEU A 89 -7.26 -1.96 0.32
C LEU A 89 -5.88 -2.34 0.85
N GLY A 90 -5.71 -3.61 1.22
CA GLY A 90 -4.41 -4.24 1.42
C GLY A 90 -4.19 -5.26 0.30
N CYS A 91 -3.12 -5.08 -0.47
CA CYS A 91 -2.79 -5.89 -1.63
C CYS A 91 -1.57 -6.76 -1.37
N LEU A 92 -1.74 -8.08 -1.50
CA LEU A 92 -0.65 -9.06 -1.46
C LEU A 92 0.07 -9.08 -2.80
N ILE A 93 1.40 -8.98 -2.76
CA ILE A 93 2.25 -8.98 -3.95
C ILE A 93 3.23 -10.14 -3.87
N ASP A 94 3.30 -10.93 -4.93
CA ASP A 94 4.40 -11.87 -5.16
C ASP A 94 5.60 -11.09 -5.74
N LEU A 95 6.70 -11.05 -5.00
CA LEU A 95 7.89 -10.26 -5.36
C LEU A 95 8.75 -10.91 -6.44
N SER A 96 8.44 -12.13 -6.86
CA SER A 96 9.09 -12.77 -8.01
C SER A 96 8.59 -12.22 -9.34
N MET A 97 7.32 -11.79 -9.41
CA MET A 97 6.67 -11.36 -10.65
C MET A 97 6.12 -9.92 -10.62
N ILE A 98 5.70 -9.40 -9.46
CA ILE A 98 5.12 -8.06 -9.28
C ILE A 98 3.97 -7.78 -10.26
N ILE A 99 3.12 -8.78 -10.50
CA ILE A 99 1.91 -8.64 -11.33
C ILE A 99 0.72 -9.29 -10.63
N ASN A 100 -0.48 -8.85 -10.99
CA ASN A 100 -1.75 -9.44 -10.53
C ASN A 100 -1.84 -9.55 -9.00
N ALA A 101 -1.60 -8.45 -8.30
CA ALA A 101 -1.72 -8.38 -6.84
C ALA A 101 -3.13 -8.76 -6.37
N SER A 102 -3.20 -9.47 -5.26
CA SER A 102 -4.45 -9.94 -4.66
C SER A 102 -4.87 -9.00 -3.54
N CYS A 103 -5.91 -8.19 -3.77
CA CYS A 103 -6.33 -7.13 -2.85
C CYS A 103 -7.54 -7.52 -2.01
N THR A 104 -7.58 -7.02 -0.77
CA THR A 104 -8.66 -7.20 0.20
C THR A 104 -9.10 -5.86 0.76
N ASN A 105 -10.40 -5.64 0.89
CA ASN A 105 -10.96 -4.47 1.55
C ASN A 105 -10.57 -4.46 3.03
N LEU A 106 -9.92 -3.38 3.48
CA LEU A 106 -9.59 -3.15 4.89
C LEU A 106 -10.79 -2.58 5.64
N THR A 107 -11.65 -1.84 4.93
CA THR A 107 -12.81 -1.16 5.49
C THR A 107 -14.03 -1.42 4.62
N SER A 108 -15.20 -1.53 5.27
CA SER A 108 -16.51 -1.50 4.59
C SER A 108 -16.95 -0.08 4.24
N GLU A 109 -16.25 0.91 4.78
CA GLU A 109 -16.56 2.33 4.66
C GLU A 109 -15.86 2.94 3.44
N THR A 110 -16.67 3.44 2.51
CA THR A 110 -16.28 4.20 1.32
C THR A 110 -16.39 5.71 1.54
N THR A 111 -16.48 6.15 2.80
CA THR A 111 -16.97 7.46 3.23
C THR A 111 -16.15 8.61 2.63
N TYR A 112 -16.72 9.24 1.59
CA TYR A 112 -16.30 10.51 0.96
C TYR A 112 -14.79 10.73 0.92
N LEU A 113 -14.06 9.77 0.34
CA LEU A 113 -12.66 10.00 0.02
C LEU A 113 -12.60 11.02 -1.12
N VAL A 114 -12.11 12.22 -0.84
CA VAL A 114 -11.90 13.27 -1.84
C VAL A 114 -10.74 12.81 -2.74
N PRO A 115 -10.96 12.54 -4.05
CA PRO A 115 -9.95 11.95 -4.92
C PRO A 115 -8.63 12.71 -4.93
N SER A 116 -8.68 14.06 -4.92
CA SER A 116 -7.47 14.89 -4.85
C SER A 116 -6.62 14.59 -3.62
N ASN A 117 -7.23 14.39 -2.46
CA ASN A 117 -6.53 14.11 -1.21
C ASN A 117 -5.98 12.68 -1.12
N VAL A 118 -6.50 11.77 -1.94
CA VAL A 118 -5.97 10.40 -2.05
C VAL A 118 -4.74 10.39 -2.97
N ILE A 119 -4.78 11.17 -4.05
CA ILE A 119 -3.74 11.23 -5.08
C ILE A 119 -2.54 12.07 -4.62
N SER A 120 -2.77 13.15 -3.88
CA SER A 120 -1.70 13.95 -3.24
C SER A 120 -1.42 13.49 -1.82
N TYR A 121 -0.22 13.77 -1.30
CA TYR A 121 0.09 13.52 0.11
C TYR A 121 -0.94 14.19 1.05
N ASN A 122 -1.51 13.41 1.96
CA ASN A 122 -2.40 13.90 3.01
C ASN A 122 -2.35 12.94 4.20
N GLU A 123 -1.89 13.45 5.35
CA GLU A 123 -1.73 12.68 6.58
C GLU A 123 -3.02 11.98 7.05
N LEU A 124 -4.21 12.51 6.73
CA LEU A 124 -5.48 11.87 7.08
C LEU A 124 -5.67 10.52 6.39
N TYR A 125 -4.97 10.27 5.29
CA TYR A 125 -5.12 9.08 4.47
C TYR A 125 -4.03 8.04 4.70
N GLU A 126 -3.11 8.25 5.64
CA GLU A 126 -2.04 7.29 5.93
C GLU A 126 -2.55 5.88 6.24
N LEU A 127 -1.89 4.89 5.64
CA LEU A 127 -2.20 3.46 5.73
C LEU A 127 -0.96 2.67 6.14
N SER A 128 -0.45 2.84 7.36
CA SER A 128 0.76 2.13 7.80
C SER A 128 0.58 0.61 7.76
N VAL A 129 1.64 -0.13 7.43
CA VAL A 129 1.65 -1.59 7.28
C VAL A 129 2.82 -2.17 8.08
N GLY A 130 2.60 -3.30 8.75
CA GLY A 130 3.65 -4.08 9.39
C GLY A 130 3.40 -5.59 9.28
N ILE A 131 4.39 -6.35 8.81
CA ILE A 131 4.34 -7.79 8.61
C ILE A 131 5.12 -8.50 9.72
N ARG A 132 4.53 -9.56 10.29
CA ARG A 132 5.21 -10.47 11.22
C ARG A 132 4.78 -11.92 10.96
N GLY A 133 5.67 -12.67 10.33
CA GLY A 133 5.36 -14.03 9.85
C GLY A 133 4.19 -13.99 8.87
N GLN A 134 3.11 -14.74 9.13
CA GLN A 134 1.91 -14.72 8.28
C GLN A 134 0.93 -13.60 8.62
N LYS A 135 1.17 -12.81 9.67
CA LYS A 135 0.26 -11.76 10.12
C LYS A 135 0.67 -10.43 9.53
N VAL A 136 -0.32 -9.62 9.18
CA VAL A 136 -0.14 -8.28 8.67
C VAL A 136 -1.02 -7.36 9.50
N LEU A 137 -0.44 -6.29 10.01
CA LEU A 137 -1.15 -5.23 10.69
C LEU A 137 -1.24 -4.04 9.75
N VAL A 138 -2.44 -3.51 9.54
CA VAL A 138 -2.64 -2.30 8.75
C VAL A 138 -3.38 -1.26 9.58
N GLY A 139 -2.76 -0.10 9.77
CA GLY A 139 -3.40 1.07 10.37
C GLY A 139 -4.22 1.84 9.33
N VAL A 140 -5.40 2.29 9.71
CA VAL A 140 -6.27 3.15 8.89
C VAL A 140 -6.54 4.42 9.66
N HIS A 141 -5.70 5.43 9.45
CA HIS A 141 -5.65 6.61 10.30
C HIS A 141 -6.97 7.40 10.30
N ARG A 142 -7.55 7.65 9.13
CA ARG A 142 -8.86 8.35 8.98
C ARG A 142 -9.97 7.77 9.85
N LEU A 143 -9.94 6.46 10.08
CA LEU A 143 -10.98 5.73 10.80
C LEU A 143 -10.56 5.35 12.22
N SER A 144 -9.39 5.79 12.69
CA SER A 144 -8.84 5.40 14.01
C SER A 144 -8.92 3.88 14.22
N THR A 145 -8.59 3.12 13.18
CA THR A 145 -8.81 1.68 13.10
C THR A 145 -7.49 0.97 12.80
N PHE A 146 -7.33 -0.24 13.31
CA PHE A 146 -6.33 -1.17 12.81
C PHE A 146 -6.99 -2.50 12.40
N VAL A 147 -6.46 -3.09 11.34
CA VAL A 147 -6.95 -4.33 10.74
C VAL A 147 -5.82 -5.34 10.79
N VAL A 148 -6.11 -6.54 11.30
CA VAL A 148 -5.18 -7.66 11.28
C VAL A 148 -5.58 -8.58 10.14
N LEU A 149 -4.70 -8.71 9.16
CA LEU A 149 -4.83 -9.66 8.07
C LEU A 149 -3.94 -10.88 8.31
N ARG A 150 -4.29 -11.98 7.65
CA ARG A 150 -3.45 -13.17 7.55
C ARG A 150 -3.17 -13.49 6.10
N ASN A 151 -1.91 -13.73 5.78
CA ASN A 151 -1.49 -14.28 4.49
C ASN A 151 -1.83 -15.77 4.44
N LEU A 152 -2.61 -16.17 3.43
CA LEU A 152 -3.03 -17.54 3.16
C LEU A 152 -2.30 -18.17 1.96
N GLY A 153 -1.23 -17.53 1.49
CA GLY A 153 -0.42 -17.95 0.34
C GLY A 153 -0.77 -17.16 -0.93
N SER A 154 -2.04 -17.16 -1.34
CA SER A 154 -2.52 -16.48 -2.56
C SER A 154 -3.41 -15.27 -2.29
N SER A 155 -3.74 -15.00 -1.03
CA SER A 155 -4.61 -13.89 -0.64
C SER A 155 -4.35 -13.46 0.79
N LEU A 156 -4.81 -12.25 1.11
CA LEU A 156 -4.97 -11.78 2.48
C LEU A 156 -6.40 -12.05 2.94
N ASN A 157 -6.56 -12.39 4.21
CA ASN A 157 -7.87 -12.47 4.83
C ASN A 157 -7.91 -11.60 6.07
N ALA A 158 -8.93 -10.77 6.22
CA ALA A 158 -9.14 -9.98 7.42
C ALA A 158 -9.58 -10.88 8.57
N THR A 159 -8.76 -10.94 9.62
CA THR A 159 -8.97 -11.80 10.79
C THR A 159 -9.50 -11.06 12.00
N ALA A 160 -9.16 -9.77 12.14
CA ALA A 160 -9.68 -8.90 13.18
C ALA A 160 -9.71 -7.45 12.71
N LYS A 161 -10.68 -6.69 13.22
CA LYS A 161 -10.78 -5.23 13.05
C LYS A 161 -11.02 -4.62 14.43
N HIS A 162 -10.22 -3.62 14.77
CA HIS A 162 -10.33 -2.91 16.03
C HIS A 162 -10.47 -1.42 15.75
N ILE A 163 -11.54 -0.83 16.27
CA ILE A 163 -11.86 0.59 16.13
C ILE A 163 -11.67 1.23 17.51
N LEU A 164 -10.92 2.33 17.58
CA LEU A 164 -10.79 3.09 18.82
C LEU A 164 -11.79 4.23 18.83
N SER A 165 -12.74 4.16 19.77
CA SER A 165 -13.65 5.26 20.08
C SER A 165 -12.98 6.20 21.09
N TYR A 166 -12.11 7.09 20.64
CA TYR A 166 -11.56 8.16 21.46
C TYR A 166 -11.68 9.50 20.75
N LEU A 167 -11.98 10.56 21.50
CA LEU A 167 -12.20 11.92 20.96
C LEU A 167 -10.93 12.49 20.29
N ASP A 168 -9.74 12.05 20.69
CA ASP A 168 -8.44 12.58 20.24
C ASP A 168 -7.58 11.53 19.50
N ALA A 169 -8.18 10.52 18.87
CA ALA A 169 -7.45 9.49 18.14
C ALA A 169 -6.83 9.96 16.80
N SER A 170 -6.60 11.27 16.64
CA SER A 170 -6.12 11.96 15.42
C SER A 170 -4.69 11.60 14.97
N SER A 171 -4.10 10.54 15.53
CA SER A 171 -2.81 9.99 15.14
C SER A 171 -2.76 8.46 15.20
N PHE A 172 -3.86 7.81 15.58
CA PHE A 172 -3.89 6.37 15.71
C PHE A 172 -3.92 5.69 14.34
N GLY A 173 -3.08 4.68 14.11
CA GLY A 173 -2.96 3.99 12.82
C GLY A 173 -2.08 4.71 11.78
N ARG A 174 -1.50 5.87 12.11
CA ARG A 174 -0.46 6.52 11.29
C ARG A 174 0.83 5.72 11.25
N VAL A 175 1.16 5.05 12.35
CA VAL A 175 2.28 4.12 12.47
C VAL A 175 1.74 2.86 13.14
N VAL A 176 2.12 1.70 12.61
CA VAL A 176 1.87 0.40 13.23
C VAL A 176 3.19 -0.35 13.31
N ASP A 177 3.39 -1.02 14.43
CA ASP A 177 4.49 -1.95 14.61
C ASP A 177 4.05 -3.04 15.58
N TRP A 178 4.79 -4.15 15.60
CA TRP A 178 4.58 -5.23 16.53
C TRP A 178 5.37 -4.97 17.80
N ALA A 179 4.69 -4.86 18.94
CA ALA A 179 5.36 -4.91 20.24
C ALA A 179 5.89 -6.34 20.48
N ASP A 180 7.17 -6.45 20.84
CA ASP A 180 7.82 -7.68 21.30
C ASP A 180 7.53 -8.01 22.76
#